data_AF-A0A0S7YRK2-F1
#
_entry.id   AF-A0A0S7YRK2-F1
#
_cell.length_a   1.000
_cell.length_b   1.000
_cell.length_c   1.000
_cell.angle_alpha   90.00
_cell.angle_beta   90.00
_cell.angle_gamma   90.00
#
_symmetry.space_group_name_H-M   'P 1'
#
loop_
_entity.id
_entity.type
_entity.pdbx_description
1 polymer ?
#
loop_
_entity_poly.entity_id
_entity_poly.type
_entity_poly.pdbx_seq_one_letter_code
_entity_poly.pdbx_strand_id
1 'polypeptide(L)'
;MIADSQPSSSMEPVNRLVVLPFRKALEIAFKSIQVRFFRSLITTLSLILAVAFLSFVNVGTDVADGMLAADQPHLRQVLIQAGYDIGAEDTSVASTAKQRWIVILSLLVCVVGIVNAQLMAVTERFREIGTMKCLGALDRFVLRLFVLEAGMQGLAGGTVGALAGALFSLINSTLGFGWLALSHVSWPEVALSVIASIGVGFLLSLLGVLYPAALAARMQPVEAMRVEQ
;
A
#
# COMPACT_ATOMS: atom_id res chain seq x y z
N MET A 1 -37.54 -57.28 -45.80
CA MET A 1 -36.69 -56.22 -46.38
C MET A 1 -37.49 -54.94 -46.23
N ILE A 2 -37.44 -54.25 -45.10
CA ILE A 2 -36.38 -53.33 -44.68
C ILE A 2 -36.31 -53.37 -43.14
N ALA A 3 -35.09 -53.54 -42.64
CA ALA A 3 -34.73 -53.37 -41.23
C ALA A 3 -34.26 -51.93 -40.98
N ASP A 4 -34.08 -51.59 -39.71
CA ASP A 4 -33.26 -50.49 -39.17
C ASP A 4 -33.95 -49.10 -39.09
N SER A 5 -33.86 -48.30 -38.03
CA SER A 5 -33.22 -48.43 -36.71
C SER A 5 -33.79 -47.30 -35.83
N GLN A 6 -34.19 -47.61 -34.60
CA GLN A 6 -34.41 -46.61 -33.55
C GLN A 6 -33.04 -46.15 -33.04
N PRO A 7 -32.76 -44.85 -32.84
CA PRO A 7 -31.52 -44.43 -32.23
C PRO A 7 -31.53 -44.84 -30.75
N SER A 8 -30.75 -45.87 -30.41
CA SER A 8 -30.48 -46.27 -29.04
C SER A 8 -29.72 -45.14 -28.34
N SER A 9 -30.33 -44.59 -27.29
CA SER A 9 -29.68 -43.66 -26.37
C SER A 9 -28.60 -44.41 -25.58
N SER A 10 -27.40 -44.53 -26.14
CA SER A 10 -26.22 -44.95 -25.40
C SER A 10 -25.82 -43.81 -24.46
N MET A 11 -26.27 -43.88 -23.21
CA MET A 11 -25.73 -43.08 -22.11
C MET A 11 -24.23 -43.39 -22.00
N GLU A 12 -23.37 -42.51 -22.48
CA GLU A 12 -21.93 -42.62 -22.21
C GLU A 12 -21.71 -42.65 -20.69
N PRO A 13 -20.97 -43.64 -20.16
CA PRO A 13 -20.70 -43.70 -18.73
C PRO A 13 -19.91 -42.45 -18.33
N VAL A 14 -20.49 -41.66 -17.43
CA VAL A 14 -19.91 -40.44 -16.86
C VAL A 14 -18.46 -40.71 -16.47
N ASN A 15 -17.55 -40.06 -17.19
CA ASN A 15 -16.11 -40.27 -17.06
C ASN A 15 -15.66 -39.93 -15.63
N ARG A 16 -14.84 -40.80 -15.03
CA ARG A 16 -14.49 -40.80 -13.60
C ARG A 16 -13.96 -39.42 -13.16
N LEU A 17 -14.45 -38.95 -12.01
CA LEU A 17 -13.89 -37.82 -11.26
C LEU A 17 -12.36 -37.97 -11.20
N VAL A 18 -11.63 -37.01 -11.78
CA VAL A 18 -10.17 -36.96 -11.74
C VAL A 18 -9.75 -36.75 -10.29
N VAL A 19 -9.43 -37.83 -9.58
CA VAL A 19 -8.88 -37.76 -8.22
C VAL A 19 -7.44 -37.28 -8.33
N LEU A 20 -7.23 -35.97 -8.15
CA LEU A 20 -5.91 -35.37 -8.16
C LEU A 20 -5.09 -35.93 -6.97
N PRO A 21 -3.89 -36.48 -7.20
CA PRO A 21 -3.04 -36.93 -6.11
C PRO A 21 -2.72 -35.76 -5.16
N PHE A 22 -2.73 -36.00 -3.85
CA PHE A 22 -2.61 -34.97 -2.81
C PHE A 22 -1.44 -34.00 -3.05
N ARG A 23 -0.29 -34.51 -3.51
CA ARG A 23 0.89 -33.70 -3.85
C ARG A 23 0.61 -32.68 -4.97
N LYS A 24 -0.17 -33.04 -5.98
CA LYS A 24 -0.54 -32.13 -7.08
C LYS A 24 -1.57 -31.10 -6.65
N ALA A 25 -2.54 -31.49 -5.82
CA ALA A 25 -3.48 -30.54 -5.23
C ALA A 25 -2.75 -29.51 -4.35
N LEU A 26 -1.79 -29.96 -3.54
CA LEU A 26 -0.97 -29.08 -2.70
C LEU A 26 -0.09 -28.13 -3.54
N GLU A 27 0.54 -28.62 -4.60
CA GLU A 27 1.35 -27.81 -5.53
C GLU A 27 0.52 -26.68 -6.17
N ILE A 28 -0.70 -26.99 -6.64
CA ILE A 28 -1.61 -26.01 -7.22
C ILE A 28 -2.03 -24.95 -6.18
N ALA A 29 -2.38 -25.39 -4.96
CA ALA A 29 -2.76 -24.50 -3.87
C ALA A 29 -1.60 -23.57 -3.45
N PHE A 30 -0.38 -24.10 -3.38
CA PHE A 30 0.79 -23.29 -3.00
C PHE A 30 1.10 -22.23 -4.06
N LYS A 31 1.02 -22.61 -5.34
CA LYS A 31 1.27 -21.70 -6.47
C LYS A 31 0.23 -20.57 -6.52
N SER A 32 -1.03 -20.84 -6.22
CA SER A 32 -2.09 -19.81 -6.19
C SER A 32 -1.95 -18.86 -5.00
N ILE A 33 -1.56 -19.37 -3.82
CA ILE A 33 -1.27 -18.53 -2.63
C ILE A 33 -0.08 -17.62 -2.90
N GLN A 34 1.00 -18.14 -3.48
CA GLN A 34 2.21 -17.34 -3.74
C GLN A 34 1.89 -16.12 -4.62
N VAL A 35 1.18 -16.31 -5.73
CA VAL A 35 0.85 -15.18 -6.65
C VAL A 35 0.02 -14.10 -5.94
N ARG A 36 -0.96 -14.50 -5.12
CA ARG A 36 -1.78 -13.57 -4.34
C ARG A 36 -0.98 -12.87 -3.23
N PHE A 37 -0.12 -13.61 -2.54
CA PHE A 37 0.69 -13.11 -1.43
C PHE A 37 1.73 -12.09 -1.90
N PHE A 38 2.52 -12.42 -2.93
CA PHE A 38 3.56 -11.51 -3.43
C PHE A 38 2.96 -10.17 -3.91
N ARG A 39 1.77 -10.20 -4.47
CA ARG A 39 1.08 -8.98 -4.91
C ARG A 39 0.61 -8.10 -3.77
N SER A 40 -0.04 -8.69 -2.77
CA SER A 40 -0.43 -7.98 -1.55
C SER A 40 0.80 -7.47 -0.79
N LEU A 41 1.93 -8.16 -0.89
CA LEU A 41 3.20 -7.74 -0.31
C LEU A 41 3.76 -6.52 -1.04
N ILE A 42 3.69 -6.46 -2.37
CA ILE A 42 4.19 -5.32 -3.16
C ILE A 42 3.46 -4.03 -2.77
N THR A 43 2.13 -4.04 -2.67
CA THR A 43 1.35 -2.84 -2.31
C THR A 43 1.67 -2.37 -0.90
N THR A 44 1.64 -3.30 0.05
CA THR A 44 1.86 -2.98 1.46
C THR A 44 3.28 -2.52 1.73
N LEU A 45 4.31 -3.17 1.16
CA LEU A 45 5.70 -2.72 1.31
C LEU A 45 5.94 -1.36 0.67
N SER A 46 5.41 -1.12 -0.54
CA SER A 46 5.55 0.18 -1.21
C SER A 46 4.94 1.31 -0.37
N LEU A 47 3.78 1.06 0.23
CA LEU A 47 3.11 2.00 1.11
C LEU A 47 3.87 2.19 2.43
N ILE A 48 4.28 1.11 3.09
CA ILE A 48 5.04 1.15 4.34
C ILE A 48 6.32 1.95 4.14
N LEU A 49 7.07 1.69 3.07
CA LEU A 49 8.33 2.37 2.81
C LEU A 49 8.15 3.87 2.55
N ALA A 50 7.13 4.25 1.76
CA ALA A 50 6.86 5.65 1.48
C ALA A 50 6.42 6.42 2.73
N VAL A 51 5.53 5.83 3.54
CA VAL A 51 5.07 6.44 4.79
C VAL A 51 6.18 6.45 5.85
N ALA A 52 7.01 5.41 5.91
CA ALA A 52 8.18 5.38 6.77
C ALA A 52 9.19 6.46 6.39
N PHE A 53 9.45 6.66 5.11
CA PHE A 53 10.33 7.73 4.65
C PHE A 53 9.76 9.12 4.96
N LEU A 54 8.46 9.34 4.73
CA LEU A 54 7.78 10.59 5.11
C LEU A 54 7.86 10.85 6.63
N SER A 55 7.51 9.86 7.44
CA SER A 55 7.56 9.98 8.90
C SER A 55 8.98 10.12 9.41
N PHE A 56 9.97 9.48 8.78
CA PHE A 56 11.38 9.63 9.12
C PHE A 56 11.83 11.08 8.95
N VAL A 57 11.45 11.69 7.81
CA VAL A 57 11.74 13.08 7.48
C VAL A 57 11.06 14.03 8.46
N ASN A 58 9.75 13.88 8.71
CA ASN A 58 9.00 14.79 9.58
C ASN A 58 9.47 14.69 11.04
N VAL A 59 9.67 13.47 11.57
CA VAL A 59 10.18 13.31 12.94
C VAL A 59 11.62 13.83 13.05
N GLY A 60 12.41 13.75 11.98
CA GLY A 60 13.75 14.31 11.94
C GLY A 60 13.75 15.84 12.07
N THR A 61 12.80 16.50 11.40
CA THR A 61 12.61 17.95 11.54
C THR A 61 12.09 18.32 12.92
N ASP A 62 11.14 17.57 13.49
CA ASP A 62 10.63 17.83 14.85
C ASP A 62 11.73 17.72 15.92
N VAL A 63 12.64 16.75 15.76
CA VAL A 63 13.82 16.63 16.65
C VAL A 63 14.74 17.84 16.49
N ALA A 64 14.99 18.27 15.25
CA ALA A 64 15.84 19.42 14.96
C ALA A 64 15.22 20.73 15.47
N ASP A 65 13.90 20.88 15.39
CA ASP A 65 13.12 21.98 15.96
C ASP A 65 13.25 22.05 17.48
N GLY A 66 13.08 20.91 18.15
CA GLY A 66 13.28 20.83 19.60
C GLY A 66 14.70 21.24 20.03
N MET A 67 15.72 20.87 19.24
CA MET A 67 17.11 21.28 19.47
C MET A 67 17.36 22.76 19.19
N LEU A 68 16.70 23.36 18.20
CA LEU A 68 16.77 24.80 17.95
C LEU A 68 16.12 25.60 19.08
N ALA A 69 15.00 25.11 19.63
CA ALA A 69 14.29 25.76 20.73
C ALA A 69 15.13 25.85 22.03
N ALA A 70 16.18 25.04 22.16
CA ALA A 70 17.12 25.11 23.28
C ALA A 70 18.04 26.37 23.24
N ASP A 71 18.02 27.14 22.14
CA ASP A 71 18.74 28.41 21.92
C ASP A 71 20.25 28.36 22.21
N GLN A 72 20.88 27.20 21.95
CA GLN A 72 22.34 27.05 22.09
C GLN A 72 23.04 27.28 20.74
N PRO A 73 24.01 28.21 20.66
CA PRO A 73 24.69 28.55 19.40
C PRO A 73 25.47 27.38 18.79
N HIS A 74 25.97 26.46 19.62
CA HIS A 74 26.64 25.24 19.15
C HIS A 74 25.68 24.28 18.42
N LEU A 75 24.44 24.10 18.91
CA LEU A 75 23.46 23.21 18.30
C LEU A 75 23.05 23.70 16.92
N ARG A 76 22.88 25.03 16.77
CA ARG A 76 22.57 25.65 15.48
C ARG A 76 23.64 25.33 14.44
N GLN A 77 24.92 25.43 14.82
CA GLN A 77 26.02 25.14 13.89
C GLN A 77 26.08 23.66 13.50
N VAL A 78 25.79 22.76 14.44
CA VAL A 78 25.73 21.31 14.18
C VAL A 78 24.55 20.97 13.24
N LEU A 79 23.40 21.62 13.37
CA LEU A 79 22.25 21.42 12.48
C LEU A 79 22.52 21.92 11.05
N ILE A 80 23.18 23.07 10.91
CA ILE A 80 23.60 23.59 9.60
C ILE A 80 24.61 22.62 8.93
N GLN A 81 25.55 22.08 9.71
CA GLN A 81 26.49 21.05 9.21
C GLN A 81 25.79 19.73 8.85
N ALA A 82 24.72 19.37 9.55
CA ALA A 82 23.88 18.21 9.24
C ALA A 82 23.02 18.41 7.97
N GLY A 83 23.01 19.61 7.39
CA GLY A 83 22.33 19.91 6.12
C GLY A 83 20.93 20.49 6.25
N TYR A 84 20.56 20.97 7.45
CA TYR A 84 19.34 21.76 7.66
C TYR A 84 19.57 23.21 7.26
N ASP A 85 18.62 23.79 6.52
CA ASP A 85 18.66 25.18 6.10
C ASP A 85 17.99 26.05 7.17
N ILE A 86 18.79 26.81 7.92
CA ILE A 86 18.35 27.60 9.09
C ILE A 86 18.93 29.01 8.93
N GLY A 87 18.07 29.98 8.59
CA GLY A 87 18.43 31.41 8.50
C GLY A 87 18.76 31.98 9.87
N ALA A 88 19.43 33.12 9.97
CA ALA A 88 19.96 33.65 11.24
C ALA A 88 18.89 33.98 12.31
N GLU A 89 17.66 34.28 11.90
CA GLU A 89 16.54 34.64 12.78
C GLU A 89 15.45 33.54 12.85
N ASP A 90 15.64 32.41 12.17
CA ASP A 90 14.62 31.36 12.10
C ASP A 90 14.47 30.66 13.45
N THR A 91 13.22 30.49 13.86
CA THR A 91 12.78 29.78 15.08
C THR A 91 12.29 28.35 14.79
N SER A 92 12.25 27.95 13.51
CA SER A 92 11.87 26.60 13.06
C SER A 92 12.76 26.14 11.91
N VAL A 93 13.09 24.86 11.89
CA VAL A 93 13.80 24.12 10.87
C VAL A 93 12.84 23.83 9.70
N ALA A 94 13.04 24.55 8.60
CA ALA A 94 12.34 24.23 7.37
C ALA A 94 12.99 23.02 6.67
N SER A 95 12.17 22.12 6.13
CA SER A 95 12.68 21.07 5.25
C SER A 95 13.31 21.67 3.99
N THR A 96 14.57 21.32 3.73
CA THR A 96 15.31 21.77 2.55
C THR A 96 14.53 21.45 1.28
N ALA A 97 14.56 22.34 0.28
CA ALA A 97 13.83 22.16 -0.98
C ALA A 97 14.12 20.78 -1.61
N LYS A 98 15.38 20.32 -1.55
CA LYS A 98 15.81 18.99 -1.97
C LYS A 98 15.05 17.86 -1.27
N GLN A 99 14.88 17.95 0.04
CA GLN A 99 14.23 16.91 0.85
C GLN A 99 12.73 16.83 0.54
N ARG A 100 12.07 17.98 0.40
CA ARG A 100 10.67 18.06 -0.04
C ARG A 100 10.47 17.39 -1.41
N TRP A 101 11.36 17.66 -2.36
CA TRP A 101 11.31 17.03 -3.69
C TRP A 101 11.48 15.51 -3.63
N ILE A 102 12.42 14.99 -2.83
CA ILE A 102 12.63 13.54 -2.70
C ILE A 102 11.42 12.87 -2.04
N VAL A 103 10.81 13.50 -1.03
CA VAL A 103 9.56 13.01 -0.42
C VAL A 103 8.45 12.95 -1.44
N ILE A 104 8.21 14.02 -2.21
CA ILE A 104 7.17 14.05 -3.25
C ILE A 104 7.39 12.94 -4.28
N LEU A 105 8.63 12.76 -4.76
CA LEU A 105 8.96 11.69 -5.71
C LEU A 105 8.72 10.30 -5.12
N SER A 106 9.10 10.08 -3.85
CA SER A 106 8.85 8.81 -3.16
C SER A 106 7.35 8.49 -3.05
N LEU A 107 6.54 9.49 -2.67
CA LEU A 107 5.09 9.33 -2.59
C LEU A 107 4.46 9.06 -3.97
N LEU A 108 4.96 9.72 -5.02
CA LEU A 108 4.49 9.50 -6.39
C LEU A 108 4.78 8.07 -6.85
N VAL A 109 6.01 7.58 -6.67
CA VAL A 109 6.40 6.20 -7.01
C VAL A 109 5.54 5.20 -6.25
N CYS A 110 5.24 5.47 -4.98
CA CYS A 110 4.33 4.66 -4.18
C CYS A 110 2.94 4.54 -4.81
N VAL A 111 2.31 5.67 -5.18
CA VAL A 111 0.98 5.68 -5.80
C VAL A 111 0.98 4.90 -7.11
N VAL A 112 1.99 5.07 -7.96
CA VAL A 112 2.11 4.31 -9.22
C VAL A 112 2.21 2.81 -8.96
N GLY A 113 3.01 2.41 -7.95
CA GLY A 113 3.12 1.01 -7.52
C GLY A 113 1.78 0.43 -7.03
N ILE A 114 1.04 1.20 -6.23
CA ILE A 114 -0.30 0.82 -5.76
C ILE A 114 -1.26 0.65 -6.93
N VAL A 115 -1.33 1.64 -7.85
CA VAL A 115 -2.22 1.57 -9.02
C VAL A 115 -1.93 0.32 -9.84
N ASN A 116 -0.66 0.05 -10.16
CA ASN A 116 -0.29 -1.09 -10.98
C ASN A 116 -0.68 -2.43 -10.33
N ALA A 117 -0.38 -2.59 -9.05
CA ALA A 117 -0.73 -3.80 -8.33
C ALA A 117 -2.25 -3.99 -8.17
N GLN A 118 -3.00 -2.89 -8.00
CA GLN A 118 -4.46 -2.92 -7.92
C GLN A 118 -5.12 -3.21 -9.28
N LEU A 119 -4.59 -2.68 -10.39
CA LEU A 119 -5.03 -3.07 -11.73
C LEU A 119 -4.85 -4.56 -11.96
N MET A 120 -3.71 -5.09 -11.54
CA MET A 120 -3.44 -6.51 -11.57
C MET A 120 -4.48 -7.26 -10.69
N ALA A 121 -4.75 -6.81 -9.45
CA ALA A 121 -5.69 -7.49 -8.54
C ALA A 121 -7.11 -7.53 -9.11
N VAL A 122 -7.51 -6.48 -9.82
CA VAL A 122 -8.79 -6.38 -10.51
C VAL A 122 -8.91 -7.43 -11.64
N THR A 123 -7.84 -7.70 -12.39
CA THR A 123 -7.87 -8.73 -13.44
C THR A 123 -7.91 -10.15 -12.87
N GLU A 124 -7.27 -10.40 -11.72
CA GLU A 124 -7.38 -11.70 -11.05
C GLU A 124 -8.78 -11.99 -10.51
N ARG A 125 -9.46 -10.96 -9.99
CA ARG A 125 -10.81 -11.08 -9.45
C ARG A 125 -11.90 -10.87 -10.51
N PHE A 126 -11.54 -10.83 -11.79
CA PHE A 126 -12.46 -10.51 -12.89
C PHE A 126 -13.71 -11.40 -12.92
N ARG A 127 -13.53 -12.73 -12.79
CA ARG A 127 -14.64 -13.69 -12.74
C ARG A 127 -15.51 -13.52 -11.49
N GLU A 128 -14.89 -13.29 -10.33
CA GLU A 128 -15.59 -13.08 -9.06
C GLU A 128 -16.47 -11.80 -9.13
N ILE A 129 -15.96 -10.73 -9.74
CA ILE A 129 -16.73 -9.50 -9.97
C ILE A 129 -17.86 -9.74 -10.97
N GLY A 130 -17.58 -10.46 -12.06
CA GLY A 130 -18.58 -10.83 -13.05
C GLY A 130 -19.76 -11.62 -12.46
N THR A 131 -19.48 -12.63 -11.62
CA THR A 131 -20.54 -13.42 -10.96
C THR A 131 -21.33 -12.57 -9.98
N MET A 132 -20.69 -11.70 -9.19
CA MET A 132 -21.39 -10.76 -8.31
C MET A 132 -22.35 -9.86 -9.09
N LYS A 133 -21.91 -9.30 -10.23
CA LYS A 133 -22.77 -8.45 -11.07
C LYS A 133 -23.90 -9.22 -11.74
N CYS A 134 -23.70 -10.48 -12.14
CA CYS A 134 -24.78 -11.35 -12.63
C CYS A 134 -25.86 -11.61 -11.56
N LEU A 135 -25.47 -11.65 -10.29
CA LEU A 135 -26.39 -11.79 -9.15
C LEU A 135 -27.06 -10.46 -8.74
N GLY A 136 -26.82 -9.36 -9.49
CA GLY A 136 -27.45 -8.06 -9.26
C GLY A 136 -26.63 -7.09 -8.41
N ALA A 137 -25.33 -7.35 -8.16
CA ALA A 137 -24.47 -6.37 -7.48
C ALA A 137 -24.32 -5.09 -8.35
N LEU A 138 -24.56 -3.93 -7.73
CA LEU A 138 -24.39 -2.64 -8.41
C LEU A 138 -22.92 -2.22 -8.47
N ASP A 139 -22.54 -1.43 -9.46
CA ASP A 139 -21.19 -0.86 -9.62
C ASP A 139 -20.70 -0.14 -8.34
N ARG A 140 -21.59 0.56 -7.64
CA ARG A 140 -21.30 1.22 -6.36
C ARG A 140 -20.91 0.26 -5.24
N PHE A 141 -21.41 -0.98 -5.27
CA PHE A 141 -21.05 -2.00 -4.29
C PHE A 141 -19.61 -2.46 -4.51
N VAL A 142 -19.24 -2.76 -5.77
CA VAL A 142 -17.88 -3.13 -6.15
C VAL A 142 -16.90 -2.01 -5.81
N LEU A 143 -17.22 -0.76 -6.17
CA LEU A 143 -16.41 0.42 -5.81
C LEU A 143 -16.17 0.52 -4.29
N ARG A 144 -17.23 0.39 -3.48
CA ARG A 144 -17.11 0.47 -2.01
C ARG A 144 -16.25 -0.65 -1.45
N LEU A 145 -16.33 -1.86 -2.00
CA LEU A 145 -15.52 -2.99 -1.56
C LEU A 145 -14.02 -2.69 -1.73
N PHE A 146 -13.61 -2.23 -2.91
CA PHE A 146 -12.22 -1.87 -3.18
C PHE A 146 -11.74 -0.67 -2.35
N VAL A 147 -12.60 0.34 -2.17
CA VAL A 147 -12.28 1.50 -1.32
C VAL A 147 -12.10 1.09 0.14
N LEU A 148 -12.93 0.19 0.67
CA LEU A 148 -12.78 -0.33 2.03
C LEU A 148 -11.51 -1.17 2.18
N GLU A 149 -11.20 -2.03 1.19
CA GLU A 149 -9.97 -2.81 1.17
C GLU A 149 -8.72 -1.90 1.17
N ALA A 150 -8.71 -0.89 0.30
CA ALA A 150 -7.65 0.10 0.26
C ALA A 150 -7.58 0.90 1.56
N GLY A 151 -8.72 1.31 2.14
CA GLY A 151 -8.75 2.02 3.42
C GLY A 151 -8.11 1.20 4.55
N MET A 152 -8.42 -0.09 4.65
CA MET A 152 -7.80 -0.99 5.63
C MET A 152 -6.30 -1.17 5.38
N GLN A 153 -5.89 -1.35 4.12
CA GLN A 153 -4.47 -1.43 3.74
C GLN A 153 -3.73 -0.13 4.04
N GLY A 154 -4.36 1.01 3.78
CA GLY A 154 -3.90 2.37 4.05
C GLY A 154 -3.63 2.61 5.52
N LEU A 155 -4.59 2.26 6.38
CA LEU A 155 -4.45 2.38 7.83
C LEU A 155 -3.37 1.43 8.37
N ALA A 156 -3.38 0.16 7.97
CA ALA A 156 -2.41 -0.82 8.46
C ALA A 156 -0.98 -0.47 7.99
N GLY A 157 -0.79 -0.28 6.69
CA GLY A 157 0.51 0.08 6.11
C GLY A 157 0.99 1.46 6.54
N GLY A 158 0.08 2.44 6.64
CA GLY A 158 0.39 3.78 7.13
C GLY A 158 0.82 3.78 8.59
N THR A 159 0.14 3.01 9.46
CA THR A 159 0.52 2.89 10.88
C THR A 159 1.88 2.23 11.03
N VAL A 160 2.10 1.08 10.39
CA VAL A 160 3.38 0.37 10.45
C VAL A 160 4.51 1.23 9.87
N GLY A 161 4.28 1.86 8.73
CA GLY A 161 5.23 2.77 8.09
C GLY A 161 5.58 3.95 8.99
N ALA A 162 4.58 4.66 9.51
CA ALA A 162 4.81 5.84 10.34
C ALA A 162 5.57 5.50 11.63
N LEU A 163 5.19 4.42 12.32
CA LEU A 163 5.88 3.99 13.53
C LEU A 163 7.33 3.56 13.23
N ALA A 164 7.56 2.81 12.15
CA ALA A 164 8.91 2.43 11.74
C ALA A 164 9.75 3.65 11.37
N GLY A 165 9.19 4.59 10.59
CA GLY A 165 9.86 5.82 10.18
C GLY A 165 10.26 6.70 11.36
N ALA A 166 9.33 6.92 12.30
CA ALA A 166 9.59 7.64 13.53
C ALA A 166 10.69 6.96 14.37
N LEU A 167 10.62 5.63 14.53
CA LEU A 167 11.63 4.87 15.26
C LEU A 167 13.02 5.01 14.63
N PHE A 168 13.13 4.83 13.30
CA PHE A 168 14.40 4.99 12.59
C PHE A 168 14.93 6.43 12.68
N SER A 169 14.05 7.43 12.70
CA SER A 169 14.44 8.83 12.86
C SER A 169 15.03 9.11 14.23
N LEU A 170 14.36 8.66 15.30
CA LEU A 170 14.84 8.79 16.67
C LEU A 170 16.18 8.07 16.88
N ILE A 171 16.34 6.86 16.32
CA ILE A 171 17.62 6.14 16.35
C ILE A 171 18.71 6.94 15.63
N ASN A 172 18.42 7.47 14.43
CA ASN A 172 19.37 8.25 13.65
C ASN A 172 19.79 9.53 14.39
N SER A 173 18.82 10.27 14.95
CA SER A 173 19.09 11.48 15.73
C SER A 173 19.89 11.19 17.01
N THR A 174 19.64 10.06 17.67
CA THR A 174 20.41 9.65 18.86
C THR A 174 21.86 9.31 18.49
N LEU A 175 22.08 8.70 17.33
CA LEU A 175 23.43 8.40 16.83
C LEU A 175 24.18 9.65 16.36
N GLY A 176 23.47 10.63 15.77
CA GLY A 176 24.06 11.86 15.25
C GLY A 176 24.34 12.92 16.31
N PHE A 177 23.40 13.13 17.23
CA PHE A 177 23.46 14.21 18.23
C PHE A 177 23.60 13.71 19.68
N GLY A 178 23.67 12.39 19.88
CA GLY A 178 23.76 11.77 21.20
C GLY A 178 22.45 11.85 22.00
N TRP A 179 22.56 11.70 23.32
CA TRP A 179 21.42 11.74 24.24
C TRP A 179 20.71 13.11 24.29
N LEU A 180 21.37 14.16 23.82
CA LEU A 180 20.84 15.51 23.79
C LEU A 180 19.62 15.67 22.85
N ALA A 181 19.55 14.86 21.79
CA ALA A 181 18.38 14.84 20.92
C ALA A 181 17.12 14.40 21.66
N LEU A 182 17.22 13.34 22.49
CA LEU A 182 16.07 12.79 23.21
C LEU A 182 15.57 13.71 24.33
N SER A 183 16.45 14.53 24.93
CA SER A 183 16.05 15.45 26.01
C SER A 183 15.30 16.69 25.52
N HIS A 184 15.50 17.08 24.27
CA HIS A 184 14.90 18.29 23.69
C HIS A 184 13.75 18.01 22.70
N VAL A 185 13.42 16.73 22.47
CA VAL A 185 12.30 16.35 21.59
C VAL A 185 10.95 16.75 22.16
N SER A 186 10.17 17.46 21.34
CA SER A 186 8.75 17.73 21.58
C SER A 186 7.93 16.50 21.21
N TRP A 187 7.63 15.65 22.18
CA TRP A 187 6.77 14.46 21.97
C TRP A 187 5.39 14.76 21.37
N PRO A 188 4.71 15.90 21.68
CA PRO A 188 3.47 16.26 21.03
C PRO A 188 3.60 16.49 19.51
N GLU A 189 4.70 17.11 19.07
CA GLU A 189 4.97 17.34 17.64
C GLU A 189 5.26 16.03 16.91
N VAL A 190 6.09 15.16 17.50
CA VAL A 190 6.36 13.83 16.96
C VAL A 190 5.07 13.02 16.82
N ALA A 191 4.18 13.07 17.82
CA ALA A 191 2.89 12.40 17.75
C ALA A 191 2.02 12.96 16.61
N LEU A 192 2.00 14.28 16.43
CA LEU A 192 1.27 14.93 15.34
C LEU A 192 1.83 14.54 13.97
N SER A 193 3.15 14.51 13.81
CA SER A 193 3.85 14.09 12.60
C SER A 193 3.59 12.63 12.24
N VAL A 194 3.52 11.74 13.24
CA VAL A 194 3.16 10.33 13.04
C VAL A 194 1.70 10.22 12.58
N ILE A 195 0.76 10.89 13.25
CA ILE A 195 -0.66 10.89 12.88
C ILE A 195 -0.85 11.46 11.46
N ALA A 196 -0.17 12.55 11.14
CA ALA A 196 -0.20 13.15 9.80
C ALA A 196 0.35 12.17 8.74
N SER A 197 1.43 11.46 9.03
CA SER A 197 2.00 10.45 8.13
C SER A 197 1.06 9.27 7.90
N ILE A 198 0.36 8.80 8.93
CA ILE A 198 -0.70 7.79 8.81
C ILE A 198 -1.83 8.30 7.91
N GLY A 199 -2.26 9.56 8.12
CA GLY A 199 -3.28 10.21 7.29
C GLY A 199 -2.87 10.28 5.82
N VAL A 200 -1.61 10.67 5.54
CA VAL A 200 -1.07 10.65 4.18
C VAL A 200 -1.04 9.25 3.61
N GLY A 201 -0.60 8.23 4.37
CA GLY A 201 -0.64 6.83 3.93
C GLY A 201 -2.04 6.34 3.54
N PHE A 202 -3.04 6.67 4.35
CA PHE A 202 -4.44 6.39 4.06
C PHE A 202 -4.90 7.07 2.75
N LEU A 203 -4.57 8.36 2.58
CA LEU A 203 -4.90 9.10 1.37
C LEU A 203 -4.22 8.53 0.12
N LEU A 204 -2.93 8.16 0.20
CA LEU A 204 -2.21 7.57 -0.94
C LEU A 204 -2.82 6.23 -1.35
N SER A 205 -3.20 5.40 -0.38
CA SER A 205 -3.87 4.12 -0.65
C SER A 205 -5.21 4.33 -1.34
N LEU A 206 -6.01 5.28 -0.85
CA LEU A 206 -7.29 5.62 -1.45
C LEU A 206 -7.10 6.15 -2.89
N LEU A 207 -6.22 7.12 -3.08
CA LEU A 207 -5.90 7.71 -4.40
C LEU A 207 -5.44 6.64 -5.39
N GLY A 208 -4.58 5.71 -4.95
CA GLY A 208 -4.08 4.63 -5.79
C GLY A 208 -5.16 3.63 -6.21
N VAL A 209 -6.24 3.46 -5.44
CA VAL A 209 -7.32 2.51 -5.77
C VAL A 209 -8.44 3.13 -6.60
N LEU A 210 -8.59 4.45 -6.63
CA LEU A 210 -9.75 5.11 -7.28
C LEU A 210 -9.91 4.69 -8.75
N TYR A 211 -8.81 4.75 -9.53
CA TYR A 211 -8.84 4.39 -10.93
C TYR A 211 -9.09 2.87 -11.16
N PRO A 212 -8.31 1.96 -10.55
CA PRO A 212 -8.57 0.51 -10.67
C PRO A 212 -9.97 0.09 -10.21
N ALA A 213 -10.48 0.66 -9.11
CA ALA A 213 -11.80 0.33 -8.58
C ALA A 213 -12.93 0.79 -9.52
N ALA A 214 -12.78 1.97 -10.14
CA ALA A 214 -13.72 2.46 -11.14
C ALA A 214 -13.71 1.58 -12.40
N LEU A 215 -12.52 1.13 -12.83
CA LEU A 215 -12.39 0.19 -13.92
C LEU A 215 -13.10 -1.13 -13.58
N ALA A 216 -12.84 -1.70 -12.40
CA ALA A 216 -13.45 -2.93 -11.91
C ALA A 216 -14.98 -2.88 -11.87
N ALA A 217 -15.52 -1.78 -11.35
CA ALA A 217 -16.95 -1.62 -11.21
C ALA A 217 -17.68 -1.51 -12.56
N ARG A 218 -17.03 -0.97 -13.60
CA ARG A 218 -17.63 -0.79 -14.94
C ARG A 218 -17.50 -2.02 -15.85
N MET A 219 -16.90 -3.11 -15.37
CA MET A 219 -16.72 -4.33 -16.16
C MET A 219 -18.05 -4.98 -16.54
N GLN A 220 -18.14 -5.49 -17.77
CA GLN A 220 -19.32 -6.18 -18.26
C GLN A 220 -19.28 -7.67 -17.86
N PRO A 221 -20.34 -8.22 -17.25
CA PRO A 221 -20.35 -9.62 -16.81
C PRO A 221 -20.17 -10.62 -17.96
N VAL A 222 -20.63 -10.26 -19.16
CA VAL A 222 -20.54 -11.12 -20.35
C VAL A 222 -19.09 -11.35 -20.79
N GLU A 223 -18.23 -10.34 -20.62
CA GLU A 223 -16.79 -10.44 -20.92
C GLU A 223 -16.10 -11.37 -19.93
N ALA A 224 -16.48 -11.31 -18.64
CA ALA A 224 -15.94 -12.19 -17.59
C ALA A 224 -16.19 -13.68 -17.82
N MET A 225 -17.28 -14.04 -18.52
CA MET A 225 -17.57 -15.43 -18.87
C MET A 225 -16.94 -15.89 -20.19
N ARG A 226 -16.43 -14.96 -21.01
CA ARG A 226 -15.84 -15.26 -22.32
C ARG A 226 -14.33 -15.51 -22.29
N VAL A 227 -13.64 -15.16 -21.21
CA VAL A 227 -12.18 -15.28 -21.04
C VAL A 227 -11.67 -16.73 -21.04
N GLU A 228 -12.55 -17.73 -21.03
CA GLU A 228 -12.21 -19.18 -20.98
C GLU A 228 -12.60 -20.00 -22.21
N GLN A 229 -13.06 -19.37 -23.31
CA GLN A 229 -13.14 -20.04 -24.62
C GLN A 229 -11.85 -19.82 -25.39
#